data_AF-V3Z867-F1
#
_entry.id   AF-V3Z867-F1
#
_cell.length_a   1.000
_cell.length_b   1.000
_cell.length_c   1.000
_cell.angle_alpha   90.00
_cell.angle_beta   90.00
_cell.angle_gamma   90.00
#
_symmetry.space_group_name_H-M   'P 1'
#
loop_
_entity.id
_entity.type
_entity.pdbx_description
1 polymer ?
#
loop_
_entity_poly.entity_id
_entity_poly.type
_entity_poly.pdbx_seq_one_letter_code
_entity_poly.pdbx_strand_id
1 'polypeptide(L)'
;MQSLMFQVDGHGYGVPKQYHSVHDFGKDHIRENVRRMRQIQRQSREKERTSQQPVKGLWKSSKFENVPSKVASELKKEPPAPRPHSANYLRAHSRSGPLVKVYSRPCTPEVSDDQISVPLANSKANLIRNDVDFIKVNGVSVKHGTMFKSPSLTALDELKDKQDKEMQNYHKGEVPKYLRSRQAQWKREEEEIRANTPDPSMPPGHRALSDKERRETLNLLYKKQQELQNQASKLPLRTDTVRIRTVKNDLETKLCEVEEAIKIFSRPKVFVKINQ
;
A
#
# COMPACT_ATOMS: atom_id res chain seq x y z
N MET A 1 -73.34 60.74 -6.32
CA MET A 1 -73.64 60.00 -7.56
C MET A 1 -72.45 59.10 -7.88
N GLN A 2 -72.66 57.79 -7.85
CA GLN A 2 -71.69 56.81 -8.34
C GLN A 2 -71.64 56.90 -9.88
N SER A 3 -70.43 56.88 -10.45
CA SER A 3 -70.25 56.53 -11.85
C SER A 3 -69.02 55.61 -11.96
N LEU A 4 -69.31 54.34 -12.22
CA LEU A 4 -68.37 53.34 -12.72
C LEU A 4 -68.03 53.66 -14.17
N MET A 5 -66.75 53.52 -14.58
CA MET A 5 -66.43 52.85 -15.84
C MET A 5 -64.96 52.43 -15.94
N PHE A 6 -64.79 51.11 -15.94
CA PHE A 6 -63.93 50.27 -16.78
C PHE A 6 -62.42 50.53 -16.90
N GLN A 7 -61.67 49.52 -16.43
CA GLN A 7 -60.31 49.17 -16.81
C GLN A 7 -60.17 48.94 -18.32
N VAL A 8 -59.09 49.47 -18.88
CA VAL A 8 -58.50 49.00 -20.14
C VAL A 8 -57.01 48.82 -19.89
N ASP A 9 -56.56 47.56 -19.86
CA ASP A 9 -55.16 47.17 -19.68
C ASP A 9 -54.35 47.45 -20.95
N GLY A 10 -53.76 48.64 -21.02
CA GLY A 10 -52.80 49.03 -22.05
C GLY A 10 -51.43 48.39 -21.80
N HIS A 11 -51.11 47.34 -22.53
CA HIS A 11 -49.76 46.78 -22.61
C HIS A 11 -48.81 47.81 -23.25
N GLY A 12 -48.08 48.55 -22.41
CA GLY A 12 -47.03 49.47 -22.81
C GLY A 12 -45.82 48.71 -23.34
N TYR A 13 -45.54 48.89 -24.63
CA TYR A 13 -44.38 48.36 -25.34
C TYR A 13 -43.06 48.70 -24.62
N GLY A 14 -42.20 47.69 -24.51
CA GLY A 14 -40.98 47.71 -23.70
C GLY A 14 -39.98 48.80 -24.08
N VAL A 15 -39.40 49.41 -23.04
CA VAL A 15 -38.17 50.21 -23.13
C VAL A 15 -37.01 49.26 -23.48
N PRO A 16 -36.23 49.51 -24.55
CA PRO A 16 -35.07 48.67 -24.84
C PRO A 16 -34.02 48.87 -23.75
N LYS A 17 -33.64 47.78 -23.06
CA LYS A 17 -32.47 47.77 -22.16
C LYS A 17 -31.25 48.13 -23.00
N GLN A 18 -30.66 49.29 -22.74
CA GLN A 18 -29.35 49.64 -23.27
C GLN A 18 -28.33 48.67 -22.66
N TYR A 19 -27.90 47.70 -23.45
CA TYR A 19 -26.73 46.89 -23.11
C TYR A 19 -25.52 47.80 -23.23
N HIS A 20 -24.94 48.18 -22.10
CA HIS A 20 -23.59 48.71 -22.10
C HIS A 20 -22.68 47.58 -22.59
N SER A 21 -22.21 47.68 -23.84
CA SER A 21 -21.13 46.89 -24.36
C SER A 21 -19.94 47.06 -23.42
N VAL A 22 -19.66 46.05 -22.61
CA VAL A 22 -18.44 45.98 -21.83
C VAL A 22 -17.33 45.90 -22.86
N HIS A 23 -16.72 47.04 -23.20
CA HIS A 23 -15.48 47.04 -23.96
C HIS A 23 -14.49 46.20 -23.15
N ASP A 24 -14.19 45.00 -23.65
CA ASP A 24 -13.12 44.14 -23.13
C ASP A 24 -11.83 44.89 -23.45
N PHE A 25 -11.43 45.81 -22.56
CA PHE A 25 -10.09 46.38 -22.57
C PHE A 25 -9.15 45.19 -22.53
N GLY A 26 -8.50 44.90 -23.66
CA GLY A 26 -7.64 43.74 -23.81
C GLY A 26 -6.72 43.61 -22.60
N LYS A 27 -6.65 42.41 -22.01
CA LYS A 27 -5.90 42.18 -20.78
C LYS A 27 -4.47 42.71 -20.94
N ASP A 28 -4.07 43.65 -20.09
CA ASP A 28 -2.71 44.18 -20.04
C ASP A 28 -1.74 43.11 -19.54
N HIS A 29 -1.30 42.23 -20.43
CA HIS A 29 -0.41 41.12 -20.11
C HIS A 29 0.92 41.59 -19.51
N ILE A 30 1.39 42.80 -19.85
CA ILE A 30 2.59 43.40 -19.24
C ILE A 30 2.36 43.64 -17.74
N ARG A 31 1.21 44.22 -17.37
CA ARG A 31 0.88 44.51 -15.97
C ARG A 31 0.64 43.23 -15.18
N GLU A 32 0.01 42.23 -15.80
CA GLU A 32 -0.20 40.91 -15.21
C GLU A 32 1.12 40.15 -14.99
N ASN A 33 2.01 40.14 -15.98
CA ASN A 33 3.34 39.53 -15.87
C ASN A 33 4.18 40.19 -14.77
N VAL A 34 4.16 41.52 -14.67
CA VAL A 34 4.86 42.24 -13.57
C VAL A 34 4.28 41.88 -12.21
N ARG A 35 2.95 41.78 -12.07
CA ARG A 35 2.31 41.32 -10.83
C ARG A 35 2.72 39.89 -10.50
N ARG A 36 2.71 38.98 -11.48
CA ARG A 36 3.12 37.59 -11.33
C ARG A 36 4.58 37.46 -10.92
N MET A 37 5.48 38.20 -11.55
CA MET A 37 6.91 38.23 -11.19
C MET A 37 7.13 38.70 -9.76
N ARG A 38 6.45 39.78 -9.34
CA ARG A 38 6.53 40.27 -7.95
C ARG A 38 5.95 39.28 -6.94
N GLN A 39 4.90 38.55 -7.31
CA GLN A 39 4.30 37.51 -6.49
C GLN A 39 5.24 36.31 -6.32
N ILE A 40 5.88 35.86 -7.39
CA ILE A 40 6.89 34.78 -7.36
C ILE A 40 8.07 35.19 -6.46
N GLN A 41 8.58 36.41 -6.60
CA GLN A 41 9.67 36.92 -5.76
C GLN A 41 9.28 36.97 -4.28
N ARG A 42 8.05 37.42 -3.97
CA ARG A 42 7.53 37.43 -2.60
C ARG A 42 7.44 36.02 -2.02
N GLN A 43 6.86 35.08 -2.77
CA GLN A 43 6.73 33.68 -2.35
C GLN A 43 8.09 33.01 -2.17
N SER A 44 9.09 33.30 -3.00
CA SER A 44 10.45 32.75 -2.85
C SER A 44 11.10 33.25 -1.56
N ARG A 45 11.02 34.57 -1.29
CA ARG A 45 11.54 35.17 -0.04
C ARG A 45 10.83 34.61 1.20
N GLU A 46 9.52 34.37 1.12
CA GLU A 46 8.74 33.80 2.21
C GLU A 46 9.10 32.33 2.46
N LYS A 47 9.26 31.54 1.38
CA LYS A 47 9.77 30.16 1.47
C LYS A 47 11.16 30.11 2.09
N GLU A 48 12.09 30.94 1.67
CA GLU A 48 13.44 31.03 2.27
C GLU A 48 13.39 31.34 3.77
N ARG A 49 12.53 32.28 4.19
CA ARG A 49 12.31 32.58 5.62
C ARG A 49 11.77 31.38 6.39
N THR A 50 10.81 30.65 5.82
CA THR A 50 10.25 29.44 6.46
C THR A 50 11.25 28.28 6.48
N SER A 51 12.10 28.15 5.47
CA SER A 51 13.16 27.12 5.42
C SER A 51 14.30 27.41 6.40
N GLN A 52 14.56 28.68 6.71
CA GLN A 52 15.50 29.08 7.75
C GLN A 52 14.94 28.87 9.17
N GLN A 53 13.62 28.75 9.34
CA GLN A 53 13.05 28.35 10.62
C GLN A 53 13.31 26.85 10.84
N PRO A 54 13.87 26.45 11.99
CA PRO A 54 14.11 25.04 12.27
C PRO A 54 12.77 24.30 12.24
N VAL A 55 12.66 23.31 11.34
CA VAL A 55 11.49 22.44 11.26
C VAL A 55 11.23 21.86 12.64
N LYS A 56 9.97 21.91 13.11
CA LYS A 56 9.55 21.29 14.38
C LYS A 56 10.16 19.89 14.47
N GLY A 57 10.96 19.65 15.51
CA GLY A 57 11.70 18.41 15.66
C GLY A 57 10.75 17.21 15.56
N LEU A 58 11.09 16.24 14.71
CA LEU A 58 10.41 14.94 14.69
C LEU A 58 10.35 14.41 16.13
N TRP A 59 9.19 13.87 16.52
CA TRP A 59 9.02 13.27 17.83
C TRP A 59 10.14 12.24 18.05
N LYS A 60 10.85 12.35 19.16
CA LYS A 60 11.88 11.38 19.57
C LYS A 60 11.29 10.56 20.70
N SER A 61 11.31 9.24 20.57
CA SER A 61 10.97 8.35 21.69
C SER A 61 12.02 8.51 22.80
N SER A 62 11.62 8.41 24.07
CA SER A 62 12.52 8.53 25.25
C SER A 62 13.78 7.66 25.14
N LYS A 63 13.69 6.48 24.50
CA LYS A 63 14.82 5.57 24.24
C LYS A 63 15.98 6.18 23.46
N PHE A 64 15.75 7.23 22.67
CA PHE A 64 16.73 7.81 21.75
C PHE A 64 16.92 9.33 21.93
N GLU A 65 16.47 9.88 23.05
CA GLU A 65 16.62 11.31 23.35
C GLU A 65 18.10 11.74 23.43
N ASN A 66 18.93 10.88 24.04
CA ASN A 66 20.34 11.14 24.29
C ASN A 66 21.29 10.62 23.18
N VAL A 67 20.76 10.09 22.07
CA VAL A 67 21.60 9.58 20.98
C VAL A 67 21.89 10.70 19.97
N PRO A 68 23.14 11.19 19.85
CA PRO A 68 23.47 12.26 18.93
C PRO A 68 23.39 11.78 17.48
N SER A 69 22.94 12.65 16.57
CA SER A 69 22.89 12.35 15.15
C SER A 69 24.31 12.19 14.59
N LYS A 70 24.60 11.02 14.00
CA LYS A 70 25.86 10.78 13.29
C LYS A 70 26.05 11.76 12.13
N VAL A 71 24.97 12.11 11.43
CA VAL A 71 24.98 13.11 10.34
C VAL A 71 25.34 14.50 10.87
N ALA A 72 24.85 14.88 12.06
CA ALA A 72 25.21 16.15 12.68
C ALA A 72 26.69 16.20 13.07
N SER A 73 27.28 15.07 13.47
CA SER A 73 28.72 14.99 13.72
C SER A 73 29.54 15.11 12.44
N GLU A 74 29.02 14.60 11.31
CA GLU A 74 29.70 14.62 10.02
C GLU A 74 29.64 15.99 9.35
N LEU A 75 28.52 16.71 9.48
CA LEU A 75 28.37 18.10 9.01
C LEU A 75 29.22 19.11 9.80
N LYS A 76 29.56 18.79 11.06
CA LYS A 76 30.45 19.60 11.90
C LYS A 76 31.93 19.33 11.64
N LYS A 77 32.27 18.25 10.90
CA LYS A 77 33.66 18.04 10.49
C LYS A 77 34.01 19.12 9.49
N GLU A 78 35.12 19.79 9.72
CA GLU A 78 35.74 20.69 8.75
C GLU A 78 35.81 19.96 7.39
N PRO A 79 35.35 20.59 6.30
CA PRO A 79 35.45 19.97 4.99
C PRO A 79 36.92 19.63 4.71
N PRO A 80 37.23 18.46 4.14
CA PRO A 80 38.60 18.11 3.81
C PRO A 80 39.20 19.21 2.93
N ALA A 81 40.47 19.55 3.19
CA ALA A 81 41.17 20.61 2.48
C ALA A 81 40.93 20.49 0.96
N PRO A 82 40.62 21.59 0.26
CA PRO A 82 40.36 21.56 -1.16
C PRO A 82 41.55 20.90 -1.86
N ARG A 83 41.27 19.81 -2.59
CA ARG A 83 42.29 19.10 -3.36
C ARG A 83 42.95 20.08 -4.33
N PRO A 84 44.28 19.97 -4.57
CA PRO A 84 44.98 20.88 -5.45
C PRO A 84 44.28 20.97 -6.81
N HIS A 85 44.16 22.19 -7.34
CA HIS A 85 43.35 22.55 -8.53
C HIS A 85 43.75 21.79 -9.81
N SER A 86 44.84 21.03 -9.78
CA SER A 86 45.34 20.18 -10.88
C SER A 86 44.53 18.91 -11.11
N ALA A 87 43.60 18.54 -10.22
CA ALA A 87 42.81 17.31 -10.35
C ALA A 87 41.39 17.52 -10.96
N ASN A 88 41.01 18.75 -11.31
CA ASN A 88 39.66 19.07 -11.81
C ASN A 88 39.54 19.16 -13.34
N TYR A 89 40.61 18.87 -14.09
CA TYR A 89 40.52 18.81 -15.56
C TYR A 89 40.35 17.36 -16.00
N LEU A 90 39.28 17.08 -16.77
CA LEU A 90 39.13 15.82 -17.50
C LEU A 90 40.33 15.66 -18.44
N ARG A 91 41.29 14.82 -18.06
CA ARG A 91 42.38 14.42 -18.96
C ARG A 91 41.79 13.46 -19.99
N ALA A 92 42.02 13.74 -21.28
CA ALA A 92 41.66 12.83 -22.36
C ALA A 92 42.19 11.41 -22.05
N HIS A 93 41.33 10.39 -22.23
CA HIS A 93 41.62 8.97 -21.99
C HIS A 93 41.76 8.50 -20.52
N SER A 94 41.40 9.32 -19.53
CA SER A 94 41.43 8.92 -18.11
C SER A 94 40.44 7.82 -17.71
N ARG A 95 39.44 7.54 -18.55
CA ARG A 95 38.38 6.53 -18.32
C ARG A 95 38.41 5.35 -19.29
N SER A 96 39.31 5.34 -20.27
CA SER A 96 39.56 4.15 -21.09
C SER A 96 40.48 3.24 -20.31
N GLY A 97 39.99 2.06 -19.90
CA GLY A 97 40.82 1.01 -19.33
C GLY A 97 42.00 0.65 -20.27
N PRO A 98 43.02 -0.05 -19.76
CA PRO A 98 44.21 -0.37 -20.54
C PRO A 98 43.83 -1.11 -21.82
N LEU A 99 44.45 -0.71 -22.94
CA LEU A 99 44.24 -1.32 -24.25
C LEU A 99 44.63 -2.80 -24.15
N VAL A 100 43.65 -3.70 -24.30
CA VAL A 100 43.90 -5.13 -24.37
C VAL A 100 44.72 -5.37 -25.64
N LYS A 101 46.03 -5.61 -25.49
CA LYS A 101 46.86 -6.13 -26.57
C LYS A 101 46.36 -7.52 -26.91
N VAL A 102 45.54 -7.62 -27.96
CA VAL A 102 45.24 -8.90 -28.59
C VAL A 102 46.54 -9.36 -29.24
N TYR A 103 47.26 -10.24 -28.56
CA TYR A 103 48.37 -10.96 -29.17
C TYR A 103 47.80 -11.76 -30.34
N SER A 104 48.26 -11.42 -31.53
CA SER A 104 47.98 -12.06 -32.80
C SER A 104 48.20 -13.58 -32.70
N ARG A 105 47.11 -14.33 -32.55
CA ARG A 105 47.06 -15.72 -33.02
C ARG A 105 46.82 -15.67 -34.53
N PRO A 106 47.54 -16.45 -35.35
CA PRO A 106 47.13 -16.66 -36.72
C PRO A 106 45.93 -17.61 -36.67
N CYS A 107 44.73 -17.07 -36.79
CA CYS A 107 43.54 -17.86 -37.09
C CYS A 107 43.06 -17.41 -38.47
N THR A 108 43.88 -17.68 -39.48
CA THR A 108 43.41 -17.72 -40.86
C THR A 108 42.78 -19.10 -41.05
N PRO A 109 41.46 -19.23 -41.26
CA PRO A 109 40.92 -20.45 -41.81
C PRO A 109 41.43 -20.57 -43.26
N GLU A 110 41.92 -21.74 -43.68
CA GLU A 110 42.08 -22.01 -45.11
C GLU A 110 40.70 -21.91 -45.75
N VAL A 111 40.48 -20.85 -46.54
CA VAL A 111 39.23 -20.62 -47.26
C VAL A 111 39.32 -21.41 -48.55
N SER A 112 38.42 -22.36 -48.74
CA SER A 112 38.21 -23.06 -50.02
C SER A 112 37.86 -22.03 -51.10
N ASP A 113 38.40 -22.19 -52.31
CA ASP A 113 38.25 -21.25 -53.45
C ASP A 113 36.79 -21.04 -53.94
N ASP A 114 35.79 -21.68 -53.32
CA ASP A 114 34.39 -21.61 -53.71
C ASP A 114 33.65 -20.34 -53.23
N GLN A 115 34.33 -19.39 -52.57
CA GLN A 115 33.70 -18.16 -52.03
C GLN A 115 34.50 -16.88 -52.36
N ILE A 116 34.78 -16.65 -53.64
CA ILE A 116 35.26 -15.34 -54.11
C ILE A 116 34.05 -14.40 -54.21
N SER A 117 33.99 -13.37 -53.36
CA SER A 117 32.84 -12.44 -53.28
C SER A 117 32.72 -11.46 -54.46
N VAL A 118 33.70 -11.46 -55.37
CA VAL A 118 33.73 -10.55 -56.51
C VAL A 118 33.70 -11.38 -57.79
N PRO A 119 32.67 -11.24 -58.64
CA PRO A 119 32.55 -12.10 -59.80
C PRO A 119 33.58 -11.69 -60.87
N LEU A 120 34.08 -12.69 -61.60
CA LEU A 120 35.10 -12.52 -62.65
C LEU A 120 34.61 -11.52 -63.72
N ALA A 121 35.49 -10.68 -64.27
CA ALA A 121 35.14 -9.51 -65.11
C ALA A 121 34.26 -9.79 -66.35
N ASN A 122 34.14 -11.05 -66.79
CA ASN A 122 33.24 -11.47 -67.88
C ASN A 122 31.88 -12.02 -67.42
N SER A 123 31.62 -12.01 -66.11
CA SER A 123 30.28 -12.27 -65.59
C SER A 123 29.37 -11.10 -65.97
N LYS A 124 28.33 -11.39 -66.76
CA LYS A 124 27.25 -10.42 -66.96
C LYS A 124 26.53 -10.28 -65.62
N ALA A 125 26.98 -9.36 -64.79
CA ALA A 125 26.25 -8.95 -63.60
C ALA A 125 24.90 -8.42 -64.09
N ASN A 126 23.84 -9.21 -63.89
CA ASN A 126 22.48 -8.74 -64.09
C ASN A 126 22.26 -7.67 -63.00
N LEU A 127 22.61 -6.41 -63.29
CA LEU A 127 22.15 -5.30 -62.47
C LEU A 127 20.64 -5.34 -62.55
N ILE A 128 20.00 -5.84 -61.49
CA ILE A 128 18.55 -5.74 -61.31
C ILE A 128 18.28 -4.24 -61.13
N ARG A 129 18.17 -3.52 -62.24
CA ARG A 129 17.59 -2.19 -62.27
C ARG A 129 16.11 -2.42 -62.05
N ASN A 130 15.70 -2.43 -60.78
CA ASN A 130 14.28 -2.27 -60.47
C ASN A 130 13.87 -0.95 -61.09
N ASP A 131 12.95 -0.99 -62.05
CA ASP A 131 12.41 0.19 -62.73
C ASP A 131 11.46 0.91 -61.76
N VAL A 132 12.03 1.47 -60.70
CA VAL A 132 11.29 2.19 -59.67
C VAL A 132 11.09 3.61 -60.17
N ASP A 133 9.83 3.93 -60.45
CA ASP A 133 9.42 5.30 -60.77
C ASP A 133 9.50 6.17 -59.51
N PHE A 134 10.68 6.74 -59.27
CA PHE A 134 10.93 7.61 -58.13
C PHE A 134 10.03 8.86 -58.12
N ILE A 135 9.54 9.29 -59.29
CA ILE A 135 8.61 10.44 -59.39
C ILE A 135 7.26 10.05 -58.77
N LYS A 136 6.75 8.86 -59.08
CA LYS A 136 5.54 8.33 -58.45
C LYS A 136 5.72 8.06 -56.95
N VAL A 137 6.82 7.42 -56.54
CA VAL A 137 7.10 7.12 -55.12
C VAL A 137 7.23 8.40 -54.29
N ASN A 138 7.92 9.42 -54.81
CA ASN A 138 8.03 10.71 -54.14
C ASN A 138 6.69 11.46 -54.13
N GLY A 139 5.92 11.39 -55.21
CA GLY A 139 4.58 12.00 -55.27
C GLY A 139 3.60 11.43 -54.25
N VAL A 140 3.62 10.11 -54.04
CA VAL A 140 2.84 9.43 -52.98
C VAL A 140 3.40 9.80 -51.60
N SER A 141 4.72 9.73 -51.41
CA SER A 141 5.37 10.07 -50.13
C SER A 141 5.10 11.50 -49.68
N VAL A 142 5.03 12.47 -50.60
CA VAL A 142 4.73 13.87 -50.29
C VAL A 142 3.26 14.08 -49.91
N LYS A 143 2.32 13.36 -50.56
CA LYS A 143 0.89 13.44 -50.25
C LYS A 143 0.54 12.81 -48.90
N HIS A 144 1.26 11.75 -48.53
CA HIS A 144 1.02 10.99 -47.29
C HIS A 144 2.06 11.28 -46.20
N GLY A 145 2.99 12.19 -46.44
CA GLY A 145 3.99 12.60 -45.47
C GLY A 145 3.29 13.28 -44.29
N THR A 146 3.40 12.68 -43.10
CA THR A 146 2.94 13.33 -41.88
C THR A 146 3.82 14.54 -41.61
N MET A 147 3.24 15.74 -41.64
CA MET A 147 3.94 16.94 -41.18
C MET A 147 4.35 16.72 -39.72
N PHE A 148 5.65 16.62 -39.45
CA PHE A 148 6.14 16.54 -38.09
C PHE A 148 5.81 17.86 -37.38
N LYS A 149 5.09 17.77 -36.26
CA LYS A 149 4.85 18.92 -35.39
C LYS A 149 6.18 19.39 -34.79
N SER A 150 6.28 20.67 -34.42
CA SER A 150 7.47 21.17 -33.73
C SER A 150 7.68 20.42 -32.41
N PRO A 151 8.94 20.21 -31.96
CA PRO A 151 9.22 19.54 -30.69
C PRO A 151 8.54 20.19 -29.47
N SER A 152 8.29 21.50 -29.54
CA SER A 152 7.56 22.22 -28.49
C SER A 152 6.07 21.88 -28.43
N LEU A 153 5.42 21.70 -29.57
CA LEU A 153 4.00 21.33 -29.63
C LEU A 153 3.81 19.86 -29.24
N THR A 154 4.71 18.97 -29.66
CA THR A 154 4.67 17.57 -29.21
C THR A 154 4.87 17.47 -27.70
N ALA A 155 5.78 18.26 -27.11
CA ALA A 155 5.99 18.26 -25.66
C ALA A 155 4.75 18.74 -24.88
N LEU A 156 3.98 19.69 -25.42
CA LEU A 156 2.73 20.14 -24.80
C LEU A 156 1.62 19.09 -24.92
N ASP A 157 1.47 18.47 -26.09
CA ASP A 157 0.53 17.36 -26.29
C ASP A 157 0.87 16.19 -25.34
N GLU A 158 2.14 15.82 -25.21
CA GLU A 158 2.59 14.76 -24.29
C GLU A 158 2.32 15.09 -22.82
N LEU A 159 2.50 16.35 -22.40
CA LEU A 159 2.20 16.77 -21.03
C LEU A 159 0.70 16.66 -20.74
N LYS A 160 -0.13 17.08 -21.70
CA LYS A 160 -1.59 17.00 -21.57
C LYS A 160 -2.04 15.54 -21.49
N ASP A 161 -1.53 14.68 -22.37
CA ASP A 161 -1.82 13.25 -22.36
C ASP A 161 -1.41 12.57 -21.04
N LYS A 162 -0.27 12.98 -20.46
CA LYS A 162 0.16 12.48 -19.14
C LYS A 162 -0.82 12.92 -18.05
N GLN A 163 -1.23 14.18 -18.05
CA GLN A 163 -2.17 14.71 -17.08
C GLN A 163 -3.54 14.01 -17.20
N ASP A 164 -4.04 13.81 -18.41
CA ASP A 164 -5.30 13.11 -18.66
C ASP A 164 -5.22 11.66 -18.19
N LYS A 165 -4.11 10.96 -18.48
CA LYS A 165 -3.87 9.59 -17.99
C LYS A 165 -3.80 9.50 -16.46
N GLU A 166 -3.13 10.45 -15.81
CA GLU A 166 -3.08 10.53 -14.34
C GLU A 166 -4.48 10.76 -13.75
N MET A 167 -5.30 11.61 -14.38
CA MET A 167 -6.68 11.86 -13.95
C MET A 167 -7.59 10.65 -14.15
N GLN A 168 -7.42 9.89 -15.24
CA GLN A 168 -8.16 8.64 -15.45
C GLN A 168 -7.80 7.56 -14.41
N ASN A 169 -6.54 7.52 -13.96
CA ASN A 169 -6.09 6.56 -12.95
C ASN A 169 -6.42 6.97 -11.51
N TYR A 170 -6.76 8.23 -11.26
CA TYR A 170 -7.07 8.74 -9.92
C TYR A 170 -8.52 8.43 -9.52
N HIS A 171 -8.70 7.50 -8.59
CA HIS A 171 -10.01 7.09 -8.10
C HIS A 171 -10.40 7.92 -6.87
N LYS A 172 -11.28 8.91 -7.06
CA LYS A 172 -11.73 9.80 -5.99
C LYS A 172 -12.65 9.05 -5.01
N GLY A 173 -12.42 9.23 -3.71
CA GLY A 173 -13.21 8.59 -2.66
C GLY A 173 -12.71 7.20 -2.26
N GLU A 174 -11.74 6.66 -2.97
CA GLU A 174 -11.09 5.42 -2.57
C GLU A 174 -10.11 5.63 -1.42
N VAL A 175 -10.22 4.77 -0.40
CA VAL A 175 -9.27 4.75 0.71
C VAL A 175 -7.89 4.35 0.19
N PRO A 176 -6.83 5.12 0.43
CA PRO A 176 -5.47 4.79 0.01
C PRO A 176 -5.01 3.41 0.48
N LYS A 177 -4.19 2.74 -0.35
CA LYS A 177 -3.67 1.37 -0.09
C LYS A 177 -3.08 1.22 1.31
N TYR A 178 -2.32 2.19 1.79
CA TYR A 178 -1.66 2.11 3.10
C TYR A 178 -2.65 2.08 4.27
N LEU A 179 -3.80 2.76 4.16
CA LEU A 179 -4.85 2.71 5.18
C LEU A 179 -5.58 1.36 5.15
N ARG A 180 -5.87 0.81 3.96
CA ARG A 180 -6.45 -0.54 3.83
C ARG A 180 -5.53 -1.59 4.46
N SER A 181 -4.22 -1.52 4.16
CA SER A 181 -3.21 -2.38 4.76
C SER A 181 -3.13 -2.23 6.28
N ARG A 182 -3.26 -1.01 6.80
CA ARG A 182 -3.26 -0.76 8.25
C ARG A 182 -4.51 -1.29 8.94
N GLN A 183 -5.69 -1.12 8.35
CA GLN A 183 -6.93 -1.71 8.86
C GLN A 183 -6.84 -3.24 8.92
N ALA A 184 -6.25 -3.86 7.90
CA ALA A 184 -6.02 -5.31 7.89
C ALA A 184 -5.03 -5.75 8.98
N GLN A 185 -3.99 -4.95 9.25
CA GLN A 185 -3.05 -5.21 10.35
C GLN A 185 -3.76 -5.16 11.70
N TRP A 186 -4.50 -4.09 11.98
CA TRP A 186 -5.27 -3.96 13.22
C TRP A 186 -6.27 -5.09 13.42
N LYS A 187 -6.97 -5.50 12.35
CA LYS A 187 -7.89 -6.63 12.43
C LYS A 187 -7.17 -7.93 12.82
N ARG A 188 -6.00 -8.20 12.24
CA ARG A 188 -5.19 -9.37 12.58
C ARG A 188 -4.70 -9.31 14.03
N GLU A 189 -4.19 -8.16 14.46
CA GLU A 189 -3.74 -7.94 15.84
C GLU A 189 -4.90 -8.12 16.83
N GLU A 190 -6.09 -7.60 16.52
CA GLU A 190 -7.28 -7.76 17.37
C GLU A 190 -7.73 -9.23 17.46
N GLU A 191 -7.66 -9.99 16.35
CA GLU A 191 -7.93 -11.42 16.34
C GLU A 191 -6.91 -12.21 17.19
N GLU A 192 -5.63 -11.88 17.08
CA GLU A 192 -4.56 -12.46 17.91
C GLU A 192 -4.76 -12.14 19.39
N ILE A 193 -5.08 -10.88 19.72
CA ILE A 193 -5.40 -10.47 21.09
C ILE A 193 -6.62 -11.24 21.59
N ARG A 194 -7.70 -11.32 20.81
CA ARG A 194 -8.93 -12.02 21.21
C ARG A 194 -8.71 -13.53 21.39
N ALA A 195 -7.85 -14.15 20.59
CA ALA A 195 -7.48 -15.56 20.73
C ALA A 195 -6.61 -15.81 21.98
N ASN A 196 -5.70 -14.89 22.29
CA ASN A 196 -4.79 -14.99 23.43
C ASN A 196 -5.41 -14.52 24.75
N THR A 197 -6.43 -13.65 24.69
CA THR A 197 -7.12 -13.15 25.88
C THR A 197 -7.82 -14.34 26.54
N PRO A 198 -7.37 -14.76 27.74
CA PRO A 198 -8.03 -15.84 28.45
C PRO A 198 -9.47 -15.41 28.77
N ASP A 199 -10.40 -16.38 28.83
CA ASP A 199 -11.80 -16.13 29.17
C ASP A 199 -11.87 -15.30 30.47
N PRO A 200 -12.54 -14.13 30.49
CA PRO A 200 -12.61 -13.28 31.68
C PRO A 200 -13.26 -13.98 32.87
N SER A 201 -13.99 -15.08 32.64
CA SER A 201 -14.55 -15.92 33.69
C SER A 201 -13.54 -16.90 34.31
N MET A 202 -12.32 -17.04 33.78
CA MET A 202 -11.33 -18.01 34.25
C MET A 202 -10.63 -17.48 35.53
N PRO A 203 -10.83 -18.13 36.69
CA PRO A 203 -10.19 -17.69 37.92
C PRO A 203 -8.66 -17.93 37.89
N PRO A 204 -7.86 -17.10 38.57
CA PRO A 204 -6.41 -17.29 38.66
C PRO A 204 -6.03 -18.68 39.20
N GLY A 205 -4.94 -19.26 38.69
CA GLY A 205 -4.48 -20.59 39.10
C GLY A 205 -5.36 -21.76 38.63
N HIS A 206 -6.33 -21.50 37.76
CA HIS A 206 -7.15 -22.53 37.14
C HIS A 206 -6.86 -22.63 35.64
N ARG A 207 -7.10 -23.83 35.09
CA ARG A 207 -7.05 -24.12 33.65
C ARG A 207 -8.42 -24.58 33.17
N ALA A 208 -8.81 -24.14 31.97
CA ALA A 208 -9.98 -24.68 31.28
C ALA A 208 -9.74 -26.15 30.87
N LEU A 209 -10.64 -27.05 31.27
CA LEU A 209 -10.58 -28.45 30.89
C LEU A 209 -11.02 -28.62 29.43
N SER A 210 -10.29 -29.40 28.63
CA SER A 210 -10.69 -29.65 27.24
C SER A 210 -11.96 -30.50 27.17
N ASP A 211 -12.73 -30.39 26.09
CA ASP A 211 -13.97 -31.16 25.94
C ASP A 211 -13.77 -32.67 25.95
N LYS A 212 -12.61 -33.14 25.45
CA LYS A 212 -12.26 -34.55 25.47
C LYS A 212 -12.01 -35.04 26.91
N GLU A 213 -11.11 -34.36 27.63
CA GLU A 213 -10.83 -34.67 29.05
C GLU A 213 -12.12 -34.59 29.89
N ARG A 214 -12.96 -33.57 29.65
CA ARG A 214 -14.25 -33.39 30.33
C ARG A 214 -15.20 -34.56 30.10
N ARG A 215 -15.33 -35.06 28.86
CA ARG A 215 -16.20 -36.22 28.56
C ARG A 215 -15.64 -37.50 29.18
N GLU A 216 -14.33 -37.66 29.19
CA GLU A 216 -13.66 -38.80 29.83
C GLU A 216 -13.92 -38.82 31.34
N THR A 217 -13.77 -37.68 32.04
CA THR A 217 -14.07 -37.60 33.48
C THR A 217 -15.56 -37.81 33.77
N LEU A 218 -16.45 -37.26 32.94
CA LEU A 218 -17.89 -37.45 33.06
C LEU A 218 -18.28 -38.93 32.94
N ASN A 219 -17.71 -39.65 31.96
CA ASN A 219 -17.92 -41.09 31.82
C ASN A 219 -17.40 -41.89 33.03
N LEU A 220 -16.25 -41.50 33.58
CA LEU A 220 -15.72 -42.12 34.80
C LEU A 220 -16.66 -41.91 36.00
N LEU A 221 -17.22 -40.71 36.15
CA LEU A 221 -18.17 -40.39 37.21
C LEU A 221 -19.47 -41.19 37.08
N TYR A 222 -20.01 -41.36 35.87
CA TYR A 222 -21.19 -42.21 35.66
C TYR A 222 -20.94 -43.67 36.03
N LYS A 223 -19.77 -44.23 35.66
CA LYS A 223 -19.38 -45.58 36.07
C LYS A 223 -19.31 -45.70 37.59
N LYS A 224 -18.68 -44.73 38.26
CA LYS A 224 -18.58 -44.70 39.73
C LYS A 224 -19.95 -44.55 40.39
N GLN A 225 -20.85 -43.74 39.84
CA GLN A 225 -22.23 -43.61 40.33
C GLN A 225 -22.96 -44.95 40.26
N GLN A 226 -22.87 -45.64 39.13
CA GLN A 226 -23.47 -46.96 38.94
C GLN A 226 -22.90 -47.99 39.92
N GLU A 227 -21.59 -47.98 40.16
CA GLU A 227 -20.94 -48.84 41.17
C GLU A 227 -21.47 -48.58 42.58
N LEU A 228 -21.60 -47.31 42.99
CA LEU A 228 -22.13 -46.94 44.30
C LEU A 228 -23.62 -47.32 44.45
N GLN A 229 -24.43 -47.12 43.41
CA GLN A 229 -25.83 -47.55 43.38
C GLN A 229 -25.93 -49.09 43.51
N ASN A 230 -25.09 -49.83 42.81
CA ASN A 230 -25.02 -51.29 42.91
C ASN A 230 -24.56 -51.76 44.31
N GLN A 231 -23.74 -50.98 45.02
CA GLN A 231 -23.37 -51.28 46.41
C GLN A 231 -24.52 -50.98 47.37
N ALA A 232 -25.21 -49.85 47.17
CA ALA A 232 -26.37 -49.47 47.97
C ALA A 232 -27.52 -50.48 47.81
N SER A 233 -27.76 -50.98 46.59
CA SER A 233 -28.81 -51.98 46.32
C SER A 233 -28.53 -53.35 46.94
N LYS A 234 -27.28 -53.65 47.31
CA LYS A 234 -26.90 -54.89 48.01
C LYS A 234 -27.05 -54.80 49.53
N LEU A 235 -27.35 -53.62 50.07
CA LEU A 235 -27.59 -53.48 51.50
C LEU A 235 -28.89 -54.18 51.91
N PRO A 236 -28.95 -54.76 53.13
CA PRO A 236 -30.18 -55.34 53.66
C PRO A 236 -31.29 -54.27 53.73
N LEU A 237 -32.54 -54.68 53.46
CA LEU A 237 -33.70 -53.78 53.51
C LEU A 237 -33.89 -53.15 54.91
N ARG A 238 -33.47 -53.85 55.96
CA ARG A 238 -33.63 -53.46 57.37
C ARG A 238 -32.34 -52.85 57.92
N THR A 239 -32.43 -51.64 58.48
CA THR A 239 -31.27 -50.83 58.95
C THR A 239 -31.21 -50.74 60.48
N ASP A 240 -31.19 -51.89 61.16
CA ASP A 240 -31.29 -51.93 62.62
C ASP A 240 -29.96 -51.72 63.33
N THR A 241 -28.87 -52.24 62.75
CA THR A 241 -27.55 -52.14 63.36
C THR A 241 -26.89 -50.82 62.99
N VAL A 242 -26.16 -50.24 63.94
CA VAL A 242 -25.40 -49.00 63.73
C VAL A 242 -24.45 -49.14 62.54
N ARG A 243 -23.80 -50.30 62.38
CA ARG A 243 -22.91 -50.60 61.25
C ARG A 243 -23.61 -50.50 59.89
N ILE A 244 -24.82 -51.03 59.75
CA ILE A 244 -25.55 -50.95 58.47
C ILE A 244 -25.96 -49.50 58.20
N ARG A 245 -26.37 -48.75 59.23
CA ARG A 245 -26.69 -47.32 59.12
C ARG A 245 -25.49 -46.49 58.68
N THR A 246 -24.31 -46.71 59.27
CA THR A 246 -23.10 -45.97 58.89
C THR A 246 -22.70 -46.27 57.46
N VAL A 247 -22.66 -47.54 57.06
CA VAL A 247 -22.32 -47.91 55.68
C VAL A 247 -23.32 -47.33 54.67
N LYS A 248 -24.62 -47.35 54.99
CA LYS A 248 -25.65 -46.72 54.14
C LYS A 248 -25.41 -45.21 54.01
N ASN A 249 -25.22 -44.51 55.12
CA ASN A 249 -24.96 -43.07 55.11
C ASN A 249 -23.67 -42.74 54.33
N ASP A 250 -22.60 -43.53 54.50
CA ASP A 250 -21.34 -43.35 53.76
C ASP A 250 -21.49 -43.56 52.25
N LEU A 251 -22.40 -44.45 51.83
CA LEU A 251 -22.71 -44.64 50.40
C LEU A 251 -23.54 -43.49 49.86
N GLU A 252 -24.52 -43.00 50.64
CA GLU A 252 -25.36 -41.86 50.27
C GLU A 252 -24.55 -40.57 50.15
N THR A 253 -23.63 -40.29 51.09
CA THR A 253 -22.74 -39.12 51.01
C THR A 253 -21.86 -39.16 49.77
N LYS A 254 -21.22 -40.31 49.50
CA LYS A 254 -20.42 -40.50 48.28
C LYS A 254 -21.26 -40.37 47.01
N LEU A 255 -22.51 -40.83 47.02
CA LEU A 255 -23.40 -40.69 45.88
C LEU A 255 -23.72 -39.21 45.62
N CYS A 256 -24.04 -38.44 46.66
CA CYS A 256 -24.23 -36.99 46.56
C CYS A 256 -22.98 -36.27 46.00
N GLU A 257 -21.79 -36.60 46.51
CA GLU A 257 -20.52 -36.03 46.01
C GLU A 257 -20.31 -36.33 44.52
N VAL A 258 -20.59 -37.55 44.07
CA VAL A 258 -20.47 -37.94 42.67
C VAL A 258 -21.53 -37.23 41.81
N GLU A 259 -22.75 -37.08 42.29
CA GLU A 259 -23.82 -36.37 41.58
C GLU A 259 -23.52 -34.87 41.44
N GLU A 260 -22.97 -34.24 42.47
CA GLU A 260 -22.46 -32.86 42.41
C GLU A 260 -21.33 -32.73 41.39
N ALA A 261 -20.39 -33.68 41.38
CA ALA A 261 -19.33 -33.71 40.38
C ALA A 261 -19.89 -33.87 38.97
N ILE A 262 -20.82 -34.79 38.73
CA ILE A 262 -21.48 -34.97 37.42
C ILE A 262 -22.17 -33.66 37.00
N LYS A 263 -22.87 -33.00 37.92
CA LYS A 263 -23.51 -31.71 37.67
C LYS A 263 -22.50 -30.65 37.23
N ILE A 264 -21.31 -30.59 37.84
CA ILE A 264 -20.24 -29.67 37.46
C ILE A 264 -19.69 -30.03 36.06
N PHE A 265 -19.34 -31.30 35.83
CA PHE A 265 -18.74 -31.75 34.56
C PHE A 265 -19.71 -31.85 33.38
N SER A 266 -21.03 -31.86 33.65
CA SER A 266 -22.07 -31.76 32.64
C SER A 266 -22.11 -30.39 31.94
N ARG A 267 -21.59 -29.34 32.60
CA ARG A 267 -21.48 -28.00 32.01
C ARG A 267 -20.47 -28.01 30.85
N PRO A 268 -20.67 -27.19 29.81
CA PRO A 268 -19.75 -27.16 28.66
C PRO A 268 -18.38 -26.60 29.02
N LYS A 269 -18.32 -25.61 29.93
CA LYS A 269 -17.07 -25.00 30.39
C LYS A 269 -16.81 -25.37 31.85
N VAL A 270 -15.65 -25.98 32.11
CA VAL A 270 -15.22 -26.39 33.45
C VAL A 270 -13.78 -25.94 33.66
N PHE A 271 -13.51 -25.30 34.79
CA PHE A 271 -12.18 -24.88 35.19
C PHE A 271 -11.69 -25.76 36.34
N VAL A 272 -10.45 -26.24 36.24
CA VAL A 272 -9.83 -27.09 37.26
C VAL A 272 -8.63 -26.35 37.84
N LYS A 273 -8.49 -26.40 39.17
CA LYS A 273 -7.34 -25.81 39.86
C LYS A 273 -6.07 -26.59 39.47
N ILE A 274 -5.03 -25.87 39.06
CA ILE A 274 -3.73 -26.48 38.78
C ILE A 274 -3.10 -26.78 40.14
N ASN A 275 -2.86 -28.06 40.44
CA ASN A 275 -2.10 -28.43 41.64
C ASN A 275 -0.68 -27.88 41.48
N GLN A 276 -0.28 -26.97 42.36
CA GLN A 276 1.10 -26.55 42.53
C GLN A 276 1.87 -27.62 43.28
#